data_AF-A0A0N7ZD17-F1
#
_entry.id   AF-A0A0N7ZD17-F1
#
_cell.length_a   1.000
_cell.length_b   1.000
_cell.length_c   1.000
_cell.angle_alpha   90.00
_cell.angle_beta   90.00
_cell.angle_gamma   90.00
#
_symmetry.space_group_name_H-M   'P 1'
#
loop_
_entity.id
_entity.type
_entity.pdbx_description
1 polymer ?
#
loop_
_entity_poly.entity_id
_entity_poly.type
_entity_poly.pdbx_seq_one_letter_code
_entity_poly.pdbx_strand_id
1 'polypeptide(L)'
;MTSSYRHVALMGPPGVGKTTFIKKVVGHLQEGGLTCQGFYTEEVRQEGSRTGFDVVTLEGQRGILARVSPEDSVRQGPRVGKYAVDVASFESLALPALHTECEVDPRKKRK
;
A
#
# COMPACT_ATOMS: atom_id res chain seq x y z
N MET A 1 -27.47 -9.37 6.59
CA MET A 1 -26.81 -8.54 7.63
C MET A 1 -25.69 -7.77 6.94
N THR A 2 -25.90 -6.48 6.65
CA THR A 2 -24.83 -5.62 6.16
C THR A 2 -23.86 -5.38 7.31
N SER A 3 -22.67 -5.97 7.24
CA SER A 3 -21.60 -5.66 8.19
C SER A 3 -21.25 -4.19 8.06
N SER A 4 -21.42 -3.41 9.14
CA SER A 4 -21.01 -2.00 9.15
C SER A 4 -19.51 -1.94 9.37
N TYR A 5 -18.75 -1.69 8.31
CA TYR A 5 -17.32 -1.43 8.44
C TYR A 5 -17.10 -0.05 9.05
N ARG A 6 -16.24 0.04 10.08
CA ARG A 6 -15.78 1.32 10.61
C ARG A 6 -14.49 1.69 9.90
N HIS A 7 -14.52 2.80 9.17
CA HIS A 7 -13.33 3.33 8.50
C HIS A 7 -12.57 4.26 9.45
N VAL A 8 -11.25 4.06 9.53
CA VAL A 8 -10.34 4.88 10.34
C VAL A 8 -9.34 5.53 9.40
N ALA A 9 -9.22 6.86 9.47
CA ALA A 9 -8.23 7.62 8.74
C ALA A 9 -7.23 8.25 9.72
N LEU A 10 -5.94 8.14 9.41
CA LEU A 10 -4.87 8.77 10.20
C LEU A 10 -4.34 10.00 9.47
N MET A 11 -4.40 11.16 10.13
CA MET A 11 -3.93 12.42 9.59
C MET A 11 -2.77 12.99 10.41
N GLY A 12 -1.96 13.82 9.77
CA GLY A 12 -0.85 14.52 10.42
C GLY A 12 0.20 14.98 9.41
N PRO A 13 1.17 15.81 9.84
CA PRO A 13 2.19 16.36 8.96
C PRO A 13 2.98 15.29 8.19
N PRO A 14 3.52 15.59 7.00
CA PRO A 14 4.46 14.72 6.32
C PRO A 14 5.63 14.35 7.25
N GLY A 15 6.09 13.09 7.20
CA GLY A 15 7.22 12.64 8.03
C GLY A 15 6.91 12.34 9.50
N VAL A 16 5.69 12.58 10.00
CA VAL A 16 5.33 12.30 11.42
C VAL A 16 5.33 10.81 11.81
N GLY A 17 5.54 9.89 10.86
CA GLY A 17 5.62 8.45 11.13
C GLY A 17 4.33 7.66 10.93
N LYS A 18 3.34 8.18 10.20
CA LYS A 18 2.07 7.48 9.91
C LYS A 18 2.28 6.08 9.32
N THR A 19 3.12 5.95 8.29
CA THR A 19 3.44 4.66 7.68
C THR A 19 4.09 3.71 8.70
N THR A 20 5.00 4.22 9.52
CA THR A 20 5.63 3.44 10.60
C THR A 20 4.61 2.96 11.63
N PHE A 21 3.66 3.81 12.01
CA PHE A 21 2.57 3.44 12.92
C PHE A 21 1.70 2.33 12.31
N ILE A 22 1.24 2.49 11.06
CA ILE A 22 0.42 1.47 10.39
C ILE A 22 1.16 0.13 10.31
N LYS A 23 2.45 0.12 9.96
CA LYS A 23 3.26 -1.11 9.94
C LYS A 23 3.29 -1.83 11.29
N LYS A 24 3.45 -1.08 12.39
CA LYS A 24 3.42 -1.65 13.75
C LYS A 24 2.05 -2.23 14.11
N VAL A 25 0.97 -1.51 13.76
CA VAL A 25 -0.40 -1.99 13.98
C VAL A 25 -0.64 -3.29 13.21
N VAL A 26 -0.29 -3.33 11.92
CA VAL A 26 -0.40 -4.55 11.10
C VAL A 26 0.39 -5.70 11.73
N GLY A 27 1.64 -5.46 12.15
CA GLY A 27 2.46 -6.49 12.81
C GLY A 27 1.78 -7.06 14.06
N HIS A 28 1.27 -6.20 14.94
CA HIS A 28 0.55 -6.65 16.15
C HIS A 28 -0.76 -7.40 15.85
N LEU A 29 -1.49 -7.01 14.80
CA LEU A 29 -2.70 -7.73 14.39
C LEU A 29 -2.37 -9.12 13.83
N GLN A 30 -1.30 -9.22 13.04
CA GLN A 30 -0.81 -10.50 12.49
C GLN A 30 -0.26 -11.41 13.60
N GLU A 31 0.46 -10.87 14.58
CA GLU A 31 0.86 -11.60 15.81
C GLU A 31 -0.35 -12.16 16.56
N GLY A 32 -1.48 -11.43 16.54
CA GLY A 32 -2.77 -11.86 17.09
C GLY A 32 -3.54 -12.87 16.22
N GLY A 33 -2.97 -13.34 15.10
CA GLY A 33 -3.59 -14.31 14.20
C GLY A 33 -4.61 -13.73 13.20
N LEU A 34 -4.62 -12.40 13.00
CA LEU A 34 -5.49 -11.76 12.01
C LEU A 34 -4.78 -11.61 10.67
N THR A 35 -5.45 -12.04 9.60
CA THR A 35 -5.00 -11.77 8.23
C THR A 35 -5.22 -10.29 7.90
N CYS A 36 -4.14 -9.59 7.55
CA CYS A 36 -4.17 -8.22 7.08
C CYS A 36 -3.79 -8.19 5.60
N GLN A 37 -4.54 -7.44 4.79
CA GLN A 37 -4.29 -7.25 3.37
C GLN A 37 -4.24 -5.75 3.06
N GLY A 38 -3.48 -5.38 2.04
CA GLY A 38 -3.33 -4.01 1.58
C GLY A 38 -1.91 -3.68 1.17
N PHE A 39 -1.64 -2.39 1.02
CA PHE A 39 -0.33 -1.89 0.66
C PHE A 39 -0.01 -0.59 1.40
N TYR A 40 1.27 -0.26 1.42
CA TYR A 40 1.77 1.03 1.82
C TYR A 40 2.77 1.54 0.79
N THR A 41 3.12 2.82 0.88
CA THR A 41 4.12 3.42 -0.01
C THR A 41 5.41 3.71 0.74
N GLU A 42 6.55 3.46 0.11
CA GLU A 42 7.87 3.81 0.64
C GLU A 42 8.56 4.85 -0.22
N GLU A 43 9.31 5.72 0.44
CA GLU A 43 10.18 6.67 -0.23
C GLU A 43 11.45 5.96 -0.72
N VAL A 44 11.79 6.16 -2.00
CA VAL A 44 13.04 5.67 -2.58
C VAL A 44 14.03 6.83 -2.64
N ARG A 45 15.21 6.62 -2.04
CA ARG A 45 16.31 7.58 -2.04
C ARG A 45 17.56 6.95 -2.63
N GLN A 46 18.29 7.71 -3.44
CA GLN A 46 19.62 7.37 -3.95
C GLN A 46 20.52 8.58 -3.73
N GLU A 47 21.75 8.35 -3.28
CA GLU A 47 22.74 9.42 -3.06
C GLU A 47 22.20 10.58 -2.20
N GLY A 48 21.40 10.26 -1.18
CA GLY A 48 20.78 11.24 -0.28
C GLY A 48 19.56 11.99 -0.85
N SER A 49 19.28 11.87 -2.15
CA SER A 49 18.15 12.52 -2.82
C SER A 49 16.96 11.57 -3.00
N ARG A 50 15.74 12.11 -2.90
CA ARG A 50 14.51 11.36 -3.16
C ARG A 50 14.29 11.18 -4.66
N THR A 51 14.42 9.94 -5.12
CA THR A 51 14.31 9.55 -6.54
C THR A 51 12.94 8.97 -6.91
N GLY A 52 12.12 8.60 -5.93
CA GLY A 52 10.78 8.11 -6.22
C GLY A 52 10.02 7.55 -5.03
N PHE A 53 8.99 6.78 -5.35
CA PHE A 53 8.15 6.08 -4.40
C PHE A 53 7.85 4.67 -4.91
N ASP A 54 7.81 3.71 -4.00
CA ASP A 54 7.36 2.35 -4.27
C ASP A 54 6.02 2.09 -3.62
N VAL A 55 5.25 1.21 -4.25
CA VAL A 55 4.15 0.50 -3.60
C VAL A 55 4.69 -0.83 -3.06
N VAL A 56 4.33 -1.15 -1.82
CA VAL A 56 4.72 -2.38 -1.14
C VAL A 56 3.49 -3.02 -0.52
N THR A 57 3.17 -4.25 -0.89
CA THR A 57 2.05 -5.00 -0.29
C THR A 57 2.42 -5.52 1.10
N LEU A 58 1.43 -5.90 1.91
CA LEU A 58 1.69 -6.50 3.23
C LEU A 58 2.36 -7.88 3.13
N GLU A 59 2.27 -8.54 1.97
CA GLU A 59 2.94 -9.79 1.62
C GLU A 59 4.39 -9.57 1.15
N GLY A 60 4.84 -8.30 1.08
CA GLY A 60 6.20 -7.93 0.74
C GLY A 60 6.49 -7.78 -0.76
N GLN A 61 5.47 -7.87 -1.63
CA GLN A 61 5.64 -7.58 -3.05
C GLN A 61 5.88 -6.08 -3.26
N ARG A 62 6.73 -5.73 -4.22
CA ARG A 62 7.19 -4.35 -4.43
C ARG A 62 7.09 -3.97 -5.89
N GLY A 63 6.62 -2.75 -6.16
CA GLY A 63 6.58 -2.17 -7.50
C GLY A 63 6.78 -0.67 -7.48
N ILE A 64 7.04 -0.11 -8.66
CA ILE A 64 7.30 1.31 -8.83
C ILE A 64 5.96 2.05 -8.78
N LEU A 65 5.83 3.04 -7.91
CA LEU A 65 4.70 3.98 -7.96
C LEU A 65 5.08 5.21 -8.77
N ALA A 66 6.24 5.80 -8.50
CA ALA A 66 6.70 6.98 -9.22
C ALA A 66 8.22 7.13 -9.21
N ARG A 67 8.79 7.75 -10.26
CA ARG A 67 10.23 8.01 -10.43
C ARG A 67 10.52 9.36 -11.07
N VAL A 68 11.69 9.92 -10.77
CA VAL A 68 12.20 11.12 -11.46
C VAL A 68 12.69 10.79 -12.87
N SER A 69 13.33 9.63 -13.04
CA SER A 69 13.85 9.12 -14.33
C SER A 69 13.08 7.85 -14.74
N PRO A 70 11.84 8.00 -15.23
CA PRO A 70 11.00 6.87 -15.65
C PRO A 70 11.43 6.31 -17.01
N GLU A 71 11.04 5.07 -17.26
CA GLU A 71 11.04 4.41 -18.57
C GLU A 71 10.21 5.19 -19.60
N ASP A 72 10.50 5.03 -20.89
CA ASP A 72 9.84 5.78 -21.97
C ASP A 72 8.33 5.59 -22.01
N SER A 73 7.84 4.38 -21.70
CA SER A 73 6.41 4.06 -21.61
C SER A 73 5.68 4.87 -20.52
N VAL A 74 6.39 5.26 -19.47
CA VAL A 74 5.85 6.01 -18.32
C VAL A 74 6.08 7.52 -18.46
N ARG A 75 7.05 7.96 -19.28
CA ARG A 75 7.41 9.39 -19.44
C ARG A 75 6.25 10.29 -19.86
N GLN A 76 5.35 9.78 -20.70
CA GLN A 76 4.17 10.51 -21.18
C GLN A 76 2.96 10.41 -20.24
N GLY A 77 3.08 9.64 -19.15
CA GLY A 77 2.03 9.45 -18.16
C GLY A 77 1.84 10.63 -17.19
N PRO A 78 0.90 10.49 -16.24
CA PRO A 78 0.62 11.52 -15.24
C PRO A 78 1.84 11.84 -14.37
N ARG A 79 1.93 13.09 -13.92
CA ARG A 79 3.06 13.58 -13.11
C ARG A 79 2.60 14.31 -11.86
N VAL A 80 3.40 14.18 -10.80
CA VAL A 80 3.27 14.94 -9.55
C VAL A 80 4.60 15.63 -9.27
N GLY A 81 4.67 16.93 -9.54
CA GLY A 81 5.94 17.67 -9.54
C GLY A 81 6.95 17.04 -10.49
N LYS A 82 8.14 16.70 -9.97
CA LYS A 82 9.20 16.05 -10.78
C LYS A 82 8.98 14.56 -11.04
N TYR A 83 8.03 13.91 -10.37
CA TYR A 83 7.85 12.45 -10.44
C TYR A 83 6.83 12.08 -11.52
N ALA A 84 7.21 11.19 -12.44
CA ALA A 84 6.26 10.51 -13.31
C ALA A 84 5.69 9.29 -12.59
N VAL A 85 4.38 9.10 -12.71
CA VAL A 85 3.63 8.04 -12.03
C VAL A 85 3.47 6.85 -12.98
N ASP A 86 3.90 5.69 -12.53
CA ASP A 86 3.69 4.43 -13.24
C ASP A 86 2.36 3.81 -12.78
N VAL A 87 1.28 4.20 -13.46
CA VAL A 87 -0.08 3.74 -13.11
C VAL A 87 -0.21 2.24 -13.30
N ALA A 88 0.38 1.67 -14.36
CA ALA A 88 0.30 0.24 -14.64
C ALA A 88 1.02 -0.59 -13.56
N SER A 89 2.23 -0.19 -13.17
CA SER A 89 2.93 -0.84 -12.07
C SER A 89 2.20 -0.68 -10.74
N PHE A 90 1.56 0.46 -10.49
CA PHE A 90 0.73 0.64 -9.30
C PHE A 90 -0.47 -0.31 -9.30
N GLU A 91 -1.27 -0.30 -10.37
CA GLU A 91 -2.52 -1.05 -10.45
C GLU A 91 -2.30 -2.57 -10.31
N SER A 92 -1.25 -3.09 -10.96
CA SER A 92 -0.90 -4.51 -10.91
C SER A 92 -0.60 -5.06 -9.52
N LEU A 93 -0.25 -4.20 -8.54
CA LEU A 93 0.01 -4.59 -7.16
C LEU A 93 -1.05 -4.08 -6.18
N ALA A 94 -1.41 -2.80 -6.29
CA ALA A 94 -2.29 -2.14 -5.36
C ALA A 94 -3.74 -2.64 -5.45
N LEU A 95 -4.26 -2.88 -6.67
CA LEU A 95 -5.64 -3.33 -6.82
C LEU A 95 -5.83 -4.74 -6.27
N PRO A 96 -5.00 -5.75 -6.62
CA PRO A 96 -5.06 -7.07 -5.98
C PRO A 96 -4.96 -7.01 -4.45
N ALA A 97 -4.08 -6.17 -3.92
CA ALA A 97 -3.92 -6.02 -2.46
C ALA A 97 -5.15 -5.41 -1.75
N LEU A 98 -6.03 -4.72 -2.47
CA LEU A 98 -7.29 -4.19 -1.95
C LEU A 98 -8.47 -5.14 -2.15
N HIS A 99 -8.33 -6.18 -2.96
CA HIS A 99 -9.39 -7.17 -3.15
C HIS A 99 -9.45 -8.07 -1.92
N THR A 100 -10.47 -7.87 -1.09
CA THR A 100 -10.83 -8.83 -0.05
C THR A 100 -11.36 -10.10 -0.69
N GLU A 101 -10.57 -11.18 -0.69
CA GLU A 101 -11.18 -12.51 -0.53
C GLU A 101 -11.72 -12.55 0.90
N CYS A 102 -13.03 -12.32 1.05
CA CYS A 102 -13.71 -12.62 2.30
C CYS A 102 -13.62 -14.13 2.52
N GLU A 103 -12.60 -14.60 3.24
CA GLU A 103 -12.70 -15.90 3.90
C GLU A 103 -13.86 -15.80 4.89
N VAL A 104 -14.95 -16.47 4.51
CA VAL A 104 -16.13 -16.64 5.34
C VAL A 104 -15.69 -17.40 6.58
N ASP A 105 -15.81 -16.76 7.75
CA ASP A 105 -15.53 -17.31 9.08
C ASP A 105 -15.84 -18.83 9.15
N PRO A 106 -14.82 -19.70 9.31
CA PRO A 106 -15.02 -21.15 9.41
C PRO A 106 -15.88 -21.55 10.63
N ARG A 107 -16.17 -20.64 11.56
CA ARG A 107 -17.06 -20.86 12.70
C ARG A 107 -18.56 -20.86 12.35
N LYS A 108 -18.95 -20.56 11.10
CA LYS A 108 -20.37 -20.60 10.67
C LYS A 108 -20.90 -21.95 10.17
N LYS A 109 -20.13 -23.04 10.22
CA LYS A 109 -20.64 -24.42 10.01
C LYS A 109 -20.83 -25.19 11.31
N ARG A 110 -21.61 -24.64 12.25
CA ARG A 110 -22.23 -25.42 13.34
C ARG A 110 -23.66 -24.93 13.58
N LYS A 111 -24.58 -25.38 12.72
CA LYS A 111 -25.90 -25.84 13.13
C LYS A 111 -26.48 -26.74 12.05
#